data_AF-A0A7Y4WEQ6-F1
#
_entry.id   AF-A0A7Y4WEQ6-F1
#
_cell.length_a   1.000
_cell.length_b   1.000
_cell.length_c   1.000
_cell.angle_alpha   90.00
_cell.angle_beta   90.00
_cell.angle_gamma   90.00
#
_symmetry.space_group_name_H-M   'P 1'
#
loop_
_entity.id
_entity.type
_entity.pdbx_description
1 polymer ?
#
loop_
_entity_poly.entity_id
_entity_poly.type
_entity_poly.pdbx_seq_one_letter_code
_entity_poly.pdbx_strand_id
1 'polypeptide(L)'
;MAGHISPKSTYYAIFGSLMVLTAVTVGVAFINLGVLNFPVALTIAVLKATLVILFFMHVKYSSRLTKLICGGAFFFLILLFGLTMTDYLSRGWFVSPGGTAAAGTQVTVGPPPEPAAAPAEARPEP
;
A
#
# COMPACT_ATOMS: atom_id res chain seq x y z
N MET A 1 -26.92 -12.18 40.28
CA MET A 1 -26.35 -11.85 38.96
C MET A 1 -24.92 -11.38 39.16
N ALA A 2 -23.95 -12.29 39.06
CA ALA A 2 -22.54 -11.94 39.26
C ALA A 2 -22.03 -11.24 38.00
N GLY A 3 -21.82 -9.92 38.08
CA GLY A 3 -21.22 -9.13 37.01
C GLY A 3 -19.79 -9.60 36.76
N HIS A 4 -19.59 -10.40 35.73
CA HIS A 4 -18.26 -10.78 35.26
C HIS A 4 -17.70 -9.62 34.43
N ILE A 5 -17.26 -8.55 35.11
CA ILE A 5 -16.62 -7.40 34.47
C ILE A 5 -15.26 -7.88 33.97
N SER A 6 -15.08 -7.98 32.65
CA SER A 6 -13.76 -8.26 32.06
C SER A 6 -12.73 -7.31 32.68
N PRO A 7 -11.59 -7.84 33.17
CA PRO A 7 -10.64 -7.04 33.92
C PRO A 7 -10.18 -5.87 33.07
N LYS A 8 -10.58 -4.66 33.48
CA LYS A 8 -10.18 -3.37 32.89
C LYS A 8 -8.66 -3.25 32.69
N SER A 9 -7.89 -3.92 33.54
CA SER A 9 -6.43 -4.03 33.43
C SER A 9 -5.94 -4.58 32.09
N THR A 10 -6.67 -5.54 31.50
CA THR A 10 -6.30 -6.12 30.19
C THR A 10 -6.35 -5.06 29.11
N TYR A 11 -7.44 -4.27 29.04
CA TYR A 11 -7.58 -3.19 28.06
C TYR A 11 -6.49 -2.11 28.19
N TYR A 12 -6.12 -1.74 29.42
CA TYR A 12 -5.03 -0.77 29.64
C TYR A 12 -3.65 -1.32 29.24
N ALA A 13 -3.37 -2.61 29.49
CA ALA A 13 -2.13 -3.23 29.03
C ALA A 13 -2.04 -3.27 27.50
N ILE A 14 -3.16 -3.52 26.83
CA ILE A 14 -3.23 -3.55 25.36
C ILE A 14 -3.11 -2.14 24.78
N PHE A 15 -3.74 -1.16 25.43
CA PHE A 15 -3.57 0.25 25.08
C PHE A 15 -2.09 0.68 25.18
N GLY A 16 -1.40 0.31 26.26
CA GLY A 16 0.04 0.57 26.43
C GLY A 16 0.88 -0.06 25.32
N SER A 17 0.61 -1.32 24.96
CA SER A 17 1.30 -1.98 23.85
C SER A 17 1.02 -1.34 22.49
N LEU A 18 -0.20 -0.86 22.23
CA LEU A 18 -0.50 -0.08 21.03
C LEU A 18 0.23 1.28 20.98
N MET A 19 0.39 1.94 22.13
CA MET A 19 1.19 3.18 22.21
C MET A 19 2.66 2.91 21.89
N VAL A 20 3.23 1.83 22.42
CA VAL A 20 4.60 1.39 22.09
C VAL A 20 4.73 1.10 20.59
N LEU A 21 3.84 0.29 20.01
CA LEU A 21 3.87 -0.01 18.57
C LEU A 21 3.77 1.27 17.72
N THR A 22 2.97 2.25 18.15
CA THR A 22 2.82 3.52 17.45
C THR A 22 4.09 4.35 17.52
N ALA A 23 4.73 4.43 18.68
CA ALA A 23 6.02 5.10 18.82
C ALA A 23 7.09 4.43 17.94
N VAL A 24 7.09 3.09 17.86
CA VAL A 24 7.97 2.35 16.94
C VAL A 24 7.68 2.69 15.48
N THR A 25 6.41 2.74 15.05
CA THR A 25 6.06 3.13 13.67
C THR A 25 6.59 4.53 13.33
N VAL A 26 6.41 5.49 14.26
CA VAL A 26 6.90 6.86 14.09
C VAL A 26 8.43 6.88 14.03
N GLY A 27 9.12 6.15 14.91
CA GLY A 27 10.58 6.04 14.90
C GLY A 27 11.12 5.43 13.60
N VAL A 28 10.50 4.34 13.13
CA VAL A 28 10.87 3.71 11.85
C VAL A 28 10.63 4.63 10.67
N ALA A 29 9.61 5.50 10.71
CA ALA A 29 9.35 6.46 9.64
C ALA A 29 10.47 7.50 9.45
N PHE A 30 11.29 7.76 10.48
CA PHE A 30 12.44 8.66 10.38
C PHE A 30 13.71 7.98 9.86
N ILE A 31 13.72 6.65 9.77
CA ILE A 31 14.87 5.87 9.29
C ILE A 31 14.65 5.51 7.84
N ASN A 32 15.58 5.90 6.96
CA ASN A 32 15.51 5.53 5.55
C ASN A 32 16.11 4.13 5.33
N LEU A 33 15.25 3.11 5.31
CA LEU A 33 15.59 1.70 5.03
C LEU A 33 15.52 1.38 3.52
N GLY A 34 15.33 2.40 2.67
CA GLY A 34 15.24 2.26 1.21
C GLY A 34 14.08 1.36 0.79
N VAL A 35 14.38 0.30 0.02
CA VAL A 35 13.41 -0.71 -0.44
C VAL A 35 12.64 -1.39 0.71
N LEU A 36 13.23 -1.45 1.90
CA LEU A 36 12.61 -2.11 3.05
C LEU A 36 11.62 -1.23 3.82
N ASN A 37 11.52 0.08 3.51
CA ASN A 37 10.58 0.98 4.17
C ASN A 37 9.14 0.47 4.11
N PHE A 38 8.68 0.10 2.92
CA PHE A 38 7.31 -0.36 2.70
C PHE A 38 6.99 -1.69 3.42
N PRO A 39 7.75 -2.79 3.21
CA PRO A 39 7.44 -4.05 3.88
C PRO A 39 7.57 -3.98 5.41
N VAL A 40 8.52 -3.20 5.94
CA VAL A 40 8.64 -2.99 7.38
C VAL A 40 7.45 -2.19 7.93
N ALA A 41 7.09 -1.07 7.29
CA ALA A 41 5.93 -0.28 7.71
C ALA A 41 4.63 -1.09 7.65
N LEU A 42 4.44 -1.89 6.59
CA LEU A 42 3.28 -2.75 6.42
C LEU A 42 3.22 -3.84 7.50
N THR A 43 4.36 -4.47 7.83
CA THR A 43 4.42 -5.50 8.88
C THR A 43 4.01 -4.93 10.23
N ILE A 44 4.53 -3.76 10.60
CA ILE A 44 4.16 -3.09 11.86
C ILE A 44 2.67 -2.71 11.85
N ALA A 45 2.15 -2.23 10.72
CA ALA A 45 0.73 -1.90 10.56
C ALA A 45 -0.18 -3.13 10.74
N VAL A 46 0.18 -4.28 10.16
CA VAL A 46 -0.57 -5.54 10.32
C VAL A 46 -0.55 -6.01 11.77
N LEU A 47 0.62 -6.00 12.42
CA LEU A 47 0.75 -6.34 13.85
C LEU A 47 -0.15 -5.48 14.74
N LYS A 48 -0.16 -4.16 14.49
CA LYS A 48 -1.04 -3.23 15.20
C LYS A 48 -2.51 -3.56 14.95
N ALA A 49 -2.90 -3.80 13.70
CA ALA A 49 -4.28 -4.13 13.33
C ALA A 49 -4.74 -5.45 14.00
N THR A 50 -3.90 -6.48 14.05
CA THR A 50 -4.22 -7.75 14.71
C THR A 50 -4.52 -7.57 16.21
N LEU A 51 -3.71 -6.77 16.91
CA LEU A 51 -3.97 -6.45 18.33
C LEU A 51 -5.30 -5.71 18.51
N VAL A 52 -5.59 -4.72 17.66
CA VAL A 52 -6.86 -3.98 17.72
C VAL A 52 -8.07 -4.92 17.49
N ILE A 53 -8.01 -5.79 16.49
CA ILE A 53 -9.13 -6.68 16.14
C ILE A 53 -9.39 -7.74 17.22
N LEU A 54 -8.34 -8.36 17.75
CA LEU A 54 -8.49 -9.42 18.75
C LEU A 54 -9.07 -8.88 20.06
N PHE A 55 -8.66 -7.68 20.48
CA PHE A 55 -8.96 -7.16 21.80
C PHE A 55 -9.97 -6.01 21.83
N PHE A 56 -9.77 -4.97 21.01
CA PHE A 56 -10.68 -3.81 21.00
C PHE A 56 -11.98 -4.09 20.25
N MET A 57 -11.94 -4.86 19.16
CA MET A 57 -13.17 -5.36 18.52
C MET A 57 -13.76 -6.58 19.21
N HIS A 58 -13.16 -7.03 20.33
CA HIS A 58 -13.62 -8.14 21.16
C HIS A 58 -13.91 -9.44 20.37
N VAL A 59 -13.28 -9.61 19.20
CA VAL A 59 -13.53 -10.75 18.30
C VAL A 59 -13.21 -12.08 19.00
N LYS A 60 -12.19 -12.11 19.85
CA LYS A 60 -11.81 -13.30 20.63
C LYS A 60 -12.95 -13.82 21.52
N TYR A 61 -13.74 -12.91 22.10
CA TYR A 61 -14.80 -13.22 23.05
C TYR A 61 -16.21 -13.18 22.44
N SER A 62 -16.32 -12.74 21.19
CA SER A 62 -17.60 -12.67 20.48
C SER A 62 -18.11 -14.05 20.01
N SER A 63 -19.36 -14.06 19.56
CA SER A 63 -20.07 -15.24 19.05
C SER A 63 -19.34 -15.90 17.87
N ARG A 64 -19.59 -17.21 17.66
CA ARG A 64 -19.01 -17.95 16.53
C ARG A 64 -19.39 -17.37 15.17
N LEU A 65 -20.58 -16.78 15.07
CA LEU A 65 -21.07 -16.09 13.87
C LEU A 65 -20.18 -14.88 13.54
N THR A 66 -19.87 -14.03 14.52
CA THR A 66 -19.00 -12.87 14.32
C THR A 66 -17.60 -13.29 13.86
N LYS A 67 -17.05 -14.37 14.42
CA LYS A 67 -15.74 -14.91 14.01
C LYS A 67 -15.75 -15.39 12.57
N LEU A 68 -16.83 -16.05 12.14
CA LEU A 68 -16.99 -16.52 10.75
C LEU A 68 -17.05 -15.35 9.77
N ILE A 69 -17.83 -14.31 10.08
CA ILE A 69 -17.94 -13.10 9.24
C ILE A 69 -16.60 -12.38 9.17
N CYS A 70 -15.90 -12.19 10.29
CA CYS A 70 -14.56 -11.61 10.28
C CYS A 70 -13.59 -12.44 9.42
N GLY A 71 -13.62 -13.77 9.54
CA GLY A 71 -12.82 -14.66 8.71
C GLY A 71 -13.14 -14.52 7.22
N GLY A 72 -14.43 -14.48 6.87
CA GLY A 72 -14.91 -14.24 5.51
C GLY A 72 -14.46 -12.88 4.95
N ALA A 73 -14.54 -11.82 5.76
CA ALA A 73 -14.07 -10.49 5.38
C ALA A 73 -12.58 -10.47 5.08
N PHE A 74 -11.75 -11.13 5.91
CA PHE A 74 -10.31 -11.27 5.65
C PHE A 74 -10.00 -12.12 4.42
N PHE A 75 -10.73 -13.22 4.22
CA PHE A 75 -10.61 -14.05 3.02
C PHE A 75 -10.87 -13.24 1.74
N PHE A 76 -11.98 -12.49 1.70
CA PHE A 76 -12.28 -11.61 0.58
C PHE A 76 -11.24 -10.49 0.44
N LEU A 77 -10.80 -9.88 1.54
CA LEU A 77 -9.77 -8.83 1.49
C LEU A 77 -8.47 -9.34 0.85
N ILE A 78 -8.00 -10.52 1.23
CA ILE A 78 -6.82 -11.16 0.64
C ILE A 78 -7.05 -11.45 -0.84
N LEU A 79 -8.23 -11.95 -1.21
CA LEU A 79 -8.59 -12.23 -2.60
C LEU A 79 -8.59 -10.95 -3.45
N LEU A 80 -9.18 -9.85 -2.95
CA LEU A 80 -9.20 -8.56 -3.63
C LEU A 80 -7.78 -7.99 -3.79
N PHE A 81 -6.97 -8.03 -2.74
CA PHE A 81 -5.58 -7.56 -2.80
C PHE A 81 -4.73 -8.41 -3.77
N GLY A 82 -4.85 -9.73 -3.71
CA GLY A 82 -4.13 -10.65 -4.59
C GLY A 82 -4.49 -10.44 -6.06
N LEU A 83 -5.78 -10.32 -6.36
CA LEU A 83 -6.26 -10.03 -7.72
C LEU A 83 -5.78 -8.66 -8.20
N THR A 84 -5.84 -7.65 -7.35
CA THR A 84 -5.36 -6.30 -7.67
C THR A 84 -3.88 -6.29 -8.00
N MET A 85 -3.04 -6.91 -7.16
CA MET A 85 -1.60 -7.02 -7.45
C MET A 85 -1.36 -7.80 -8.76
N THR A 86 -2.09 -8.89 -8.98
CA THR A 86 -1.99 -9.68 -10.22
C THR A 86 -2.34 -8.85 -11.45
N ASP A 87 -3.41 -8.05 -11.38
CA ASP A 87 -3.81 -7.11 -12.43
C ASP A 87 -2.70 -6.08 -12.72
N TYR A 88 -2.15 -5.44 -11.67
CA TYR A 88 -1.04 -4.50 -11.82
C TYR A 88 0.21 -5.12 -12.45
N LEU A 89 0.60 -6.33 -12.03
CA LEU A 89 1.74 -7.04 -12.61
C LEU A 89 1.50 -7.42 -14.07
N SER A 90 0.29 -7.87 -14.41
CA SER A 90 -0.06 -8.31 -15.77
C SER A 90 -0.16 -7.15 -16.76
N ARG A 91 -0.57 -5.95 -16.31
CA ARG A 91 -0.59 -4.73 -17.14
C ARG A 91 0.79 -4.32 -17.68
N GLY A 92 1.87 -4.61 -16.95
CA GLY A 92 3.23 -4.37 -17.42
C GLY A 92 3.71 -5.37 -18.48
N TRP A 93 3.05 -6.53 -18.59
CA TRP A 93 3.44 -7.60 -19.51
C TRP A 93 3.06 -7.26 -20.97
N PHE A 94 1.96 -6.54 -21.20
CA PHE A 94 1.45 -6.26 -22.54
C PHE A 94 2.02 -4.98 -23.19
N VAL A 95 3.13 -4.43 -22.69
CA VAL A 95 3.82 -3.31 -23.35
C VAL A 95 4.75 -3.84 -24.46
N SER A 96 4.31 -3.59 -25.70
CA SER A 96 4.86 -3.88 -27.05
C SER A 96 6.32 -4.38 -27.25
N PRO A 97 6.61 -5.22 -28.29
CA PRO A 97 7.95 -5.69 -28.70
C PRO A 97 8.97 -4.63 -29.19
N GLY A 98 8.81 -3.37 -28.81
CA GLY A 98 9.76 -2.27 -29.08
C GLY A 98 10.08 -1.59 -27.76
N GLY A 99 11.22 -1.94 -27.18
CA GLY A 99 11.52 -1.76 -25.77
C GLY A 99 11.39 -0.34 -25.23
N THR A 100 10.84 -0.23 -24.02
CA THR A 100 11.41 0.51 -22.89
C THR A 100 10.69 0.03 -21.63
N ALA A 101 11.30 -0.91 -20.91
CA ALA A 101 10.84 -1.38 -19.62
C ALA A 101 11.26 -0.36 -18.54
N ALA A 102 10.52 0.74 -18.41
CA ALA A 102 10.62 1.58 -17.23
C ALA A 102 9.24 2.16 -16.94
N ALA A 103 8.68 1.78 -15.79
CA ALA A 103 7.50 2.41 -15.22
C ALA A 103 7.81 3.90 -15.01
N GLY A 104 7.47 4.75 -15.99
CA GLY A 104 7.63 6.19 -15.87
C GLY A 104 8.14 6.97 -17.08
N THR A 105 8.46 6.35 -18.22
CA THR A 105 8.88 7.13 -19.40
C THR A 105 7.66 7.87 -20.00
N GLN A 106 7.44 9.10 -19.53
CA GLN A 106 6.57 10.06 -20.19
C GLN A 106 7.01 10.18 -21.64
N VAL A 107 6.15 9.82 -22.58
CA VAL A 107 6.37 10.17 -23.98
C VAL A 107 6.29 11.69 -24.04
N THR A 108 7.44 12.35 -24.01
CA THR A 108 7.52 13.77 -24.35
C THR A 108 7.06 13.85 -25.80
N VAL A 109 5.82 14.28 -26.02
CA VAL A 109 5.38 14.74 -27.33
C VAL A 109 6.14 16.04 -27.55
N GLY A 110 7.29 15.94 -28.21
CA GLY A 110 8.00 17.12 -28.70
C GLY A 110 7.06 17.93 -29.61
N PRO A 111 7.29 19.25 -29.78
CA PRO A 111 6.52 20.03 -30.73
C PRO A 111 6.52 19.35 -32.11
N PRO A 112 5.43 19.47 -32.90
CA PRO A 112 5.38 18.94 -34.26
C PRO A 112 6.65 19.33 -35.02
N PRO A 113 7.22 18.45 -35.85
CA PRO A 113 8.39 18.81 -36.65
C PRO A 113 8.01 20.05 -37.46
N GLU A 114 8.71 21.14 -37.16
CA GLU A 114 8.57 22.38 -37.90
C GLU A 114 8.78 22.05 -39.38
N PRO A 115 7.87 22.46 -40.28
CA PRO A 115 8.02 22.18 -41.70
C PRO A 115 9.39 22.72 -42.08
N ALA A 116 10.23 21.80 -42.57
CA ALA A 116 11.60 22.04 -42.99
C ALA A 116 11.72 23.46 -43.51
N ALA A 117 12.53 24.27 -42.81
CA ALA A 117 12.92 25.59 -43.25
C ALA A 117 13.07 25.55 -44.77
N ALA A 118 12.23 26.33 -45.45
CA ALA A 118 12.26 26.49 -46.88
C ALA A 118 13.72 26.61 -47.32
N PRO A 119 14.15 25.90 -48.38
CA PRO A 119 15.54 25.93 -48.81
C PRO A 119 15.94 27.39 -48.94
N ALA A 120 16.94 27.76 -48.14
CA ALA A 120 17.45 29.11 -48.03
C ALA A 120 17.56 29.71 -49.42
N GLU A 121 16.72 30.72 -49.63
CA GLU A 121 16.70 31.63 -50.74
C GLU A 121 18.15 31.90 -51.18
N ALA A 122 18.52 31.34 -52.33
CA ALA A 122 19.75 31.64 -53.01
C ALA A 122 19.69 33.12 -53.40
N ARG A 123 20.21 33.98 -52.53
CA ARG A 123 20.36 35.41 -52.75
C ARG A 123 21.77 35.65 -53.29
N PRO A 124 21.97 35.94 -54.58
CA PRO A 124 23.26 36.38 -55.08
C PRO A 124 23.35 37.90 -54.89
N GLU A 125 24.19 38.37 -53.97
CA GLU A 125 24.57 39.78 -53.87
C GLU A 125 25.97 39.88 -53.24
N PRO A 126 26.83 40.85 -53.59
CA PRO A 126 26.97 41.65 -54.81
C PRO A 126 28.20 41.28 -55.67
#